data_AF-F0I8S2-F1
#
_entry.id   AF-F0I8S2-F1
#
_cell.length_a   1.000
_cell.length_b   1.000
_cell.length_c   1.000
_cell.angle_alpha   90.00
_cell.angle_beta   90.00
_cell.angle_gamma   90.00
#
_symmetry.space_group_name_H-M   'P 1'
#
loop_
_entity.id
_entity.type
_entity.pdbx_description
1 polymer ?
#
loop_
_entity_poly.entity_id
_entity_poly.type
_entity_poly.pdbx_seq_one_letter_code
_entity_poly.pdbx_strand_id
1 'polypeptide(L)'
;MKGAIMKKIFVIFLTIITLSSAMFLGGCSMLNSRSEKEEMIQIAESKKMKKALENFLKGLDSKALTPEGKIKSYEIQKDKLDYNPMGGIMIQMFINGDKNLSLSVTVVEDSTTGNYEIATNSRSRKLSDLLAK
;
A
#
# COMPACT_ATOMS: atom_id res chain seq x y z
N MET A 1 61.28 5.35 27.41
CA MET A 1 59.97 4.90 27.92
C MET A 1 58.73 5.58 27.30
N LYS A 2 58.84 6.72 26.59
CA LYS A 2 57.67 7.44 26.04
C LYS A 2 57.03 6.82 24.78
N GLY A 3 57.80 6.11 23.95
CA GLY A 3 57.31 5.53 22.68
C GLY A 3 56.42 4.29 22.83
N ALA A 4 56.58 3.50 23.89
CA ALA A 4 55.75 2.31 24.13
C ALA A 4 54.33 2.67 24.62
N ILE A 5 54.20 3.80 25.33
CA ILE A 5 52.92 4.31 25.85
C ILE A 5 52.06 4.84 24.69
N MET A 6 52.64 5.60 23.75
CA MET A 6 51.91 6.07 22.57
C MET A 6 51.41 4.93 21.67
N LYS A 7 52.22 3.88 21.46
CA LYS A 7 51.79 2.71 20.67
C LYS A 7 50.59 1.98 21.31
N LYS A 8 50.57 1.86 22.64
CA LYS A 8 49.44 1.25 23.37
C LYS A 8 48.16 2.09 23.26
N ILE A 9 48.25 3.42 23.36
CA ILE A 9 47.09 4.32 23.22
C ILE A 9 46.53 4.30 21.79
N PHE A 10 47.40 4.28 20.77
CA PHE A 10 46.98 4.23 19.36
C PHE A 10 46.25 2.93 19.00
N VAL A 11 46.70 1.78 19.52
CA VAL A 11 46.06 0.48 19.30
C VAL A 11 44.67 0.42 19.95
N ILE A 12 44.49 0.99 21.15
CA ILE A 12 43.20 1.04 21.84
C ILE A 12 42.19 1.91 21.05
N PHE A 13 42.63 3.06 20.53
CA PHE A 13 41.77 3.92 19.71
C PHE A 13 41.29 3.23 18.42
N LEU A 14 42.18 2.50 17.74
CA LEU A 14 41.85 1.74 16.54
C LEU A 14 40.80 0.65 16.78
N THR A 15 40.89 -0.06 17.91
CA THR A 15 39.93 -1.12 18.26
C THR A 15 38.51 -0.61 18.54
N ILE A 16 38.39 0.60 19.12
CA ILE A 16 37.07 1.21 19.42
C ILE A 16 36.39 1.65 18.12
N ILE A 17 37.15 2.22 17.17
CA ILE A 17 36.64 2.69 15.87
C ILE A 17 36.14 1.50 15.02
N THR A 18 36.81 0.35 15.07
CA THR A 18 36.39 -0.85 14.33
C THR A 18 35.14 -1.53 14.91
N LEU A 19 34.84 -1.35 16.20
CA LEU A 19 33.66 -1.96 16.82
C LEU A 19 32.37 -1.16 16.52
N SER A 20 32.49 0.16 16.30
CA SER A 20 31.36 1.04 15.96
C SER A 20 30.86 0.92 14.51
N SER A 21 31.66 0.42 13.57
CA SER A 21 31.26 0.34 12.16
C SER A 21 30.44 -0.91 11.82
N ALA A 22 30.43 -1.94 12.67
CA ALA A 22 29.68 -3.17 12.43
C ALA A 22 28.16 -3.04 12.67
N MET A 23 27.71 -2.03 13.42
CA MET A 23 26.27 -1.81 13.70
C MET A 23 25.52 -1.03 12.62
N PHE A 24 26.20 -0.45 11.63
CA PHE A 24 25.57 0.47 10.67
C PHE A 24 25.10 -0.17 9.35
N LEU A 25 25.43 -1.44 9.08
CA LEU A 25 25.12 -2.09 7.80
C LEU A 25 23.80 -2.89 7.79
N GLY A 26 23.09 -2.98 8.92
CA GLY A 26 21.84 -3.74 9.04
C GLY A 26 20.54 -2.93 9.07
N GLY A 27 20.60 -1.60 8.99
CA GLY A 27 19.51 -0.72 9.45
C GLY A 27 18.59 -0.08 8.42
N CYS A 28 18.74 -0.31 7.11
CA CYS A 28 18.08 0.55 6.11
C CYS A 28 16.85 -0.02 5.38
N SER A 29 16.43 -1.26 5.61
CA SER A 29 15.28 -1.84 4.88
C SER A 29 13.92 -1.75 5.60
N MET A 30 13.91 -1.66 6.95
CA MET A 30 12.67 -1.69 7.75
C MET A 30 11.95 -0.34 7.83
N LEU A 31 12.66 0.78 7.71
CA LEU A 31 12.05 2.13 7.77
C LEU A 31 11.22 2.42 6.51
N ASN A 32 11.69 1.97 5.34
CA ASN A 32 11.06 2.27 4.06
C ASN A 32 9.70 1.58 3.88
N SER A 33 9.56 0.32 4.31
CA SER A 33 8.31 -0.43 4.13
C SER A 33 7.15 0.11 4.99
N ARG A 34 7.45 0.66 6.17
CA ARG A 34 6.44 1.30 7.01
C ARG A 34 5.97 2.62 6.40
N SER A 35 6.90 3.46 5.93
CA SER A 35 6.55 4.73 5.29
C SER A 35 5.76 4.52 4.01
N GLU A 36 6.14 3.54 3.18
CA GLU A 36 5.40 3.18 1.96
C GLU A 36 3.96 2.76 2.28
N LYS A 37 3.76 1.95 3.33
CA LYS A 37 2.42 1.55 3.76
C LYS A 37 1.57 2.71 4.24
N GLU A 38 2.16 3.64 5.01
CA GLU A 38 1.46 4.84 5.48
C GLU A 38 1.08 5.76 4.30
N GLU A 39 1.94 5.88 3.29
CA GLU A 39 1.65 6.62 2.05
C GLU A 39 0.51 5.97 1.25
N MET A 40 0.54 4.65 1.05
CA MET A 40 -0.54 3.92 0.36
C MET A 40 -1.88 4.12 1.06
N ILE A 41 -1.91 4.11 2.40
CA ILE A 41 -3.15 4.34 3.16
C ILE A 41 -3.65 5.77 2.90
N GLN A 42 -2.78 6.78 2.95
CA GLN A 42 -3.17 8.16 2.66
C GLN A 42 -3.72 8.33 1.24
N ILE A 43 -3.11 7.67 0.25
CA ILE A 43 -3.59 7.67 -1.14
C ILE A 43 -4.95 6.96 -1.23
N ALA A 44 -5.09 5.80 -0.60
CA ALA A 44 -6.32 5.01 -0.60
C ALA A 44 -7.51 5.77 0.01
N GLU A 45 -7.25 6.61 1.01
CA GLU A 45 -8.25 7.46 1.67
C GLU A 45 -8.49 8.81 0.98
N SER A 46 -7.70 9.13 -0.05
CA SER A 46 -7.81 10.41 -0.75
C SER A 46 -9.18 10.56 -1.41
N LYS A 47 -9.68 11.81 -1.47
CA LYS A 47 -10.94 12.15 -2.16
C LYS A 47 -10.95 11.70 -3.62
N LYS A 48 -9.77 11.72 -4.25
CA LYS A 48 -9.56 11.35 -5.64
C LYS A 48 -9.67 9.84 -5.84
N MET A 49 -9.06 9.04 -4.96
CA MET A 49 -9.19 7.58 -4.98
C MET A 49 -10.64 7.18 -4.74
N LYS A 50 -11.26 7.78 -3.71
CA LYS A 50 -12.68 7.60 -3.42
C LYS A 50 -13.55 7.86 -4.66
N LYS A 51 -13.34 8.98 -5.35
CA LYS A 51 -14.08 9.32 -6.58
C LYS A 51 -13.89 8.26 -7.68
N ALA A 52 -12.67 7.80 -7.91
CA ALA A 52 -12.39 6.77 -8.91
C ALA A 52 -13.10 5.44 -8.59
N LEU A 53 -12.99 4.98 -7.34
CA LEU A 53 -13.63 3.76 -6.87
C LEU A 53 -15.17 3.86 -6.96
N GLU A 54 -15.76 4.95 -6.47
CA GLU A 54 -17.22 5.11 -6.49
C GLU A 54 -17.79 5.22 -7.91
N ASN A 55 -17.07 5.89 -8.83
CA ASN A 55 -17.45 5.93 -10.24
C ASN A 55 -17.41 4.53 -10.87
N PHE A 56 -16.36 3.76 -10.57
CA PHE A 56 -16.24 2.39 -11.04
C PHE A 56 -17.36 1.49 -10.48
N LEU A 57 -17.65 1.57 -9.19
CA LEU A 57 -18.74 0.83 -8.55
C LEU A 57 -20.10 1.17 -9.18
N LYS A 58 -20.35 2.45 -9.50
CA LYS A 58 -21.55 2.89 -10.22
C LYS A 58 -21.63 2.36 -11.65
N GLY A 59 -20.48 2.09 -12.27
CA GLY A 59 -20.40 1.41 -13.57
C GLY A 59 -20.77 -0.08 -13.48
N LEU A 60 -20.49 -0.73 -12.36
CA LEU A 60 -20.89 -2.13 -12.11
C LEU A 60 -22.36 -2.27 -11.72
N ASP A 61 -22.88 -1.29 -11.00
CA ASP A 61 -24.26 -1.21 -10.52
C ASP A 61 -24.70 0.26 -10.54
N SER A 62 -25.62 0.62 -11.43
CA SER A 62 -26.05 2.02 -11.60
C SER A 62 -26.68 2.64 -10.36
N LYS A 63 -27.13 1.81 -9.40
CA LYS A 63 -27.65 2.24 -8.09
C LYS A 63 -26.66 1.96 -6.96
N ALA A 64 -25.38 1.77 -7.26
CA ALA A 64 -24.37 1.54 -6.23
C ALA A 64 -24.36 2.67 -5.19
N LEU A 65 -24.08 2.30 -3.95
CA LEU A 65 -24.00 3.16 -2.77
C LEU A 65 -25.35 3.76 -2.35
N THR A 66 -26.45 3.10 -2.72
CA THR A 66 -27.81 3.40 -2.25
C THR A 66 -28.48 2.15 -1.67
N PRO A 67 -29.57 2.29 -0.90
CA PRO A 67 -30.32 1.14 -0.38
C PRO A 67 -30.87 0.20 -1.46
N GLU A 68 -31.18 0.73 -2.65
CA GLU A 68 -31.73 0.02 -3.80
C GLU A 68 -30.66 -0.71 -4.63
N GLY A 69 -29.39 -0.34 -4.48
CA GLY A 69 -28.27 -0.98 -5.15
C GLY A 69 -27.99 -2.40 -4.65
N LYS A 70 -27.40 -3.21 -5.53
CA LYS A 70 -26.75 -4.47 -5.15
C LYS A 70 -25.47 -4.21 -4.38
N ILE A 71 -24.72 -3.18 -4.78
CA ILE A 71 -23.53 -2.68 -4.07
C ILE A 71 -24.00 -1.52 -3.18
N LYS A 72 -24.20 -1.76 -1.88
CA LYS A 72 -24.69 -0.76 -0.93
C LYS A 72 -23.56 -0.04 -0.18
N SER A 73 -22.48 -0.76 0.10
CA SER A 73 -21.29 -0.22 0.75
C SER A 73 -20.04 -0.97 0.29
N TYR A 74 -18.88 -0.36 0.50
CA TYR A 74 -17.58 -0.98 0.30
C TYR A 74 -16.63 -0.60 1.45
N GLU A 75 -15.66 -1.47 1.71
CA GLU A 75 -14.63 -1.25 2.72
C GLU A 75 -13.26 -1.62 2.16
N ILE A 76 -12.36 -0.64 2.07
CA ILE A 76 -10.96 -0.85 1.65
C ILE A 76 -10.21 -1.61 2.75
N GLN A 77 -9.59 -2.73 2.37
CA GLN A 77 -8.77 -3.55 3.25
C GLN A 77 -7.34 -2.97 3.30
N LYS A 78 -7.13 -2.01 4.21
CA LYS A 78 -5.87 -1.23 4.34
C LYS A 78 -4.63 -2.08 4.61
N ASP A 79 -4.81 -3.20 5.29
CA ASP A 79 -3.75 -4.16 5.59
C ASP A 79 -3.27 -4.91 4.34
N LYS A 80 -4.05 -4.88 3.27
CA LYS A 80 -3.82 -5.56 1.99
C LYS A 80 -3.56 -4.61 0.81
N LEU A 81 -3.30 -3.33 1.10
CA LEU A 81 -2.80 -2.40 0.08
C LEU A 81 -1.39 -2.82 -0.31
N ASP A 82 -1.14 -2.83 -1.61
CA ASP A 82 0.15 -3.21 -2.16
C ASP A 82 0.40 -2.49 -3.48
N TYR A 83 1.65 -2.31 -3.86
CA TYR A 83 2.01 -1.76 -5.16
C TYR A 83 1.97 -2.86 -6.22
N ASN A 84 1.38 -2.57 -7.37
CA ASN A 84 1.55 -3.45 -8.52
C ASN A 84 2.96 -3.20 -9.10
N PRO A 85 3.80 -4.24 -9.30
CA PRO A 85 5.13 -4.07 -9.90
C PRO A 85 5.13 -3.40 -11.28
N MET A 86 4.01 -3.47 -12.00
CA MET A 86 3.80 -2.78 -13.29
C MET A 86 3.30 -1.34 -13.13
N GLY A 87 3.19 -0.84 -11.90
CA GLY A 87 2.70 0.49 -11.55
C GLY A 87 1.28 0.50 -11.01
N GLY A 88 1.00 1.46 -10.12
CA GLY A 88 -0.30 1.63 -9.47
C GLY A 88 -0.43 0.89 -8.13
N ILE A 89 -1.59 1.07 -7.49
CA ILE A 89 -1.93 0.50 -6.19
C ILE A 89 -2.99 -0.57 -6.36
N MET A 90 -2.74 -1.77 -5.82
CA MET A 90 -3.72 -2.83 -5.69
C MET A 90 -4.57 -2.60 -4.44
N ILE A 91 -5.88 -2.53 -4.65
CA ILE A 91 -6.86 -2.27 -3.60
C ILE A 91 -7.83 -3.44 -3.54
N GLN A 92 -7.88 -4.14 -2.40
CA GLN A 92 -8.95 -5.09 -2.11
C GLN A 92 -10.06 -4.42 -1.30
N MET A 93 -11.30 -4.65 -1.71
CA MET A 93 -12.49 -4.18 -1.03
C MET A 93 -13.43 -5.35 -0.68
N PHE A 94 -14.08 -5.25 0.47
CA PHE A 94 -15.26 -6.06 0.80
C PHE A 94 -16.52 -5.24 0.55
N ILE A 95 -17.52 -5.87 -0.06
CA ILE A 95 -18.78 -5.24 -0.45
C ILE A 95 -19.86 -5.64 0.54
N ASN A 96 -20.70 -4.69 0.94
CA ASN A 96 -21.82 -4.89 1.86
C ASN A 96 -21.43 -5.51 3.22
N GLY A 97 -20.17 -5.35 3.65
CA GLY A 97 -19.65 -5.97 4.88
C GLY A 97 -19.46 -7.49 4.80
N ASP A 98 -19.59 -8.11 3.62
CA ASP A 98 -19.41 -9.54 3.44
C ASP A 98 -18.03 -9.85 2.84
N LYS A 99 -17.20 -10.59 3.61
CA LYS A 99 -15.85 -10.97 3.21
C LYS A 99 -15.81 -11.89 1.97
N ASN A 100 -16.92 -12.56 1.65
CA ASN A 100 -17.06 -13.39 0.45
C ASN A 100 -17.51 -12.59 -0.78
N LEU A 101 -17.94 -11.34 -0.60
CA LEU A 101 -18.23 -10.39 -1.66
C LEU A 101 -17.04 -9.45 -1.84
N SER A 102 -15.94 -9.97 -2.40
CA SER A 102 -14.73 -9.18 -2.62
C SER A 102 -14.62 -8.64 -4.05
N LEU A 103 -14.03 -7.46 -4.16
CA LEU A 103 -13.59 -6.80 -5.40
C LEU A 103 -12.14 -6.35 -5.21
N SER A 104 -11.25 -6.75 -6.11
CA SER A 104 -9.87 -6.24 -6.14
C SER A 104 -9.66 -5.43 -7.42
N VAL A 105 -9.04 -4.27 -7.31
CA VAL A 105 -8.73 -3.38 -8.43
C VAL A 105 -7.27 -2.97 -8.41
N THR A 106 -6.67 -2.79 -9.58
CA THR A 106 -5.43 -2.01 -9.70
C THR A 106 -5.80 -0.61 -10.16
N VAL A 107 -5.35 0.39 -9.40
CA VAL A 107 -5.59 1.80 -9.70
C VAL A 107 -4.28 2.46 -10.10
N VAL A 108 -4.27 3.13 -11.26
CA VAL A 108 -3.11 3.86 -11.78
C VAL A 108 -3.40 5.36 -11.79
N GLU A 109 -2.36 6.16 -11.60
CA GLU A 109 -2.46 7.61 -11.77
C GLU A 109 -2.18 7.98 -13.23
N ASP A 110 -3.12 8.66 -13.87
CA ASP A 110 -2.92 9.24 -15.18
C ASP A 110 -1.91 10.40 -15.08
N SER A 111 -0.78 10.31 -15.79
CA SER A 111 0.30 11.29 -15.66
C SER A 111 -0.03 12.68 -16.21
N THR A 112 -1.12 12.83 -16.96
CA THR A 112 -1.49 14.08 -17.64
C THR A 112 -2.46 14.91 -16.80
N THR A 113 -3.50 14.26 -16.30
CA THR A 113 -4.58 14.83 -15.50
C THR A 113 -4.34 14.65 -14.01
N GLY A 114 -3.38 13.79 -13.66
CA GLY A 114 -3.17 13.24 -12.34
C GLY A 114 -4.27 12.24 -11.95
N ASN A 115 -5.41 12.10 -12.63
CA ASN A 115 -6.56 11.38 -12.07
C ASN A 115 -6.30 9.88 -11.86
N TYR A 116 -7.03 9.27 -10.91
CA TYR A 116 -6.93 7.83 -10.70
C TYR A 116 -7.89 7.07 -11.60
N GLU A 117 -7.39 6.02 -12.24
CA GLU A 117 -8.14 5.17 -13.17
C GLU A 117 -8.01 3.69 -12.82
N ILE A 118 -9.08 2.92 -13.02
CA ILE A 118 -9.09 1.49 -12.77
C ILE A 118 -8.51 0.76 -13.98
N ALA A 119 -7.27 0.28 -13.86
CA ALA A 119 -6.58 -0.45 -14.92
C ALA A 119 -7.08 -1.89 -15.05
N THR A 120 -7.26 -2.58 -13.92
CA THR A 120 -7.74 -3.97 -13.88
C THR A 120 -8.66 -4.19 -12.70
N ASN A 121 -9.54 -5.18 -12.80
CA ASN A 121 -10.37 -5.62 -11.69
C ASN A 121 -10.56 -7.14 -11.70
N SER A 122 -10.77 -7.70 -10.51
CA SER A 122 -11.22 -9.08 -10.32
C SER A 122 -12.29 -9.12 -9.23
N ARG A 123 -13.26 -10.02 -9.40
CA ARG A 123 -14.43 -10.12 -8.53
C ARG A 123 -14.55 -11.53 -7.99
N SER A 124 -14.95 -11.65 -6.73
CA SER A 124 -15.39 -12.94 -6.19
C SER A 124 -16.54 -13.51 -7.02
N ARG A 125 -16.64 -14.84 -7.10
CA ARG A 125 -17.75 -15.51 -7.80
C ARG A 125 -19.11 -15.03 -7.27
N LYS A 126 -19.23 -14.89 -5.95
CA LYS A 126 -20.44 -14.41 -5.28
C LYS A 126 -20.82 -12.99 -5.71
N LEU A 127 -19.85 -12.08 -5.89
CA LEU A 127 -20.11 -10.73 -6.40
C LEU A 127 -20.51 -10.75 -7.88
N SER A 128 -19.86 -11.57 -8.70
CA SER A 128 -20.25 -11.74 -10.10
C SER A 128 -21.68 -12.27 -10.24
N ASP A 129 -22.04 -13.28 -9.46
CA ASP A 129 -23.39 -13.86 -9.45
C ASP A 129 -24.45 -12.86 -8.93
N LEU A 130 -24.09 -12.01 -7.96
CA LEU A 130 -24.95 -10.94 -7.46
C LEU A 130 -25.22 -9.88 -8.54
N LEU A 131 -24.18 -9.49 -9.28
CA LEU A 131 -24.27 -8.45 -10.32
C LEU A 131 -25.02 -8.92 -11.57
N ALA A 132 -24.96 -10.21 -11.90
CA ALA A 132 -25.61 -10.78 -13.09
C ALA A 132 -27.14 -10.92 -13.00
N LYS A 133 -27.72 -10.85 -11.80
CA LYS A 133 -29.17 -11.02 -11.53
C LYS A 133 -29.94 -9.72 -11.69
#